data_AF-A0A9D5TNN5-F1
#
_entry.id   AF-A0A9D5TNN5-F1
#
_cell.length_a   1.000
_cell.length_b   1.000
_cell.length_c   1.000
_cell.angle_alpha   90.00
_cell.angle_beta   90.00
_cell.angle_gamma   90.00
#
_symmetry.space_group_name_H-M   'P 1'
#
loop_
_entity.id
_entity.type
_entity.pdbx_description
1 polymer ?
#
loop_
_entity_poly.entity_id
_entity_poly.type
_entity_poly.pdbx_seq_one_letter_code
_entity_poly.pdbx_strand_id
1 'polypeptide(L)'
;MVHPELKSRLDFIGLDEPKIKQLKRAWPVIEKNLPGMLDQFYHKVMNNAALAKIVGDPSNIDRLKNAQAKHWAKLFDGAFDQSFYDDVRRIGKAHERIGLTPEAYVSAYNFMLGEITAVLCKNFNRDSQLPLMIIGSTNALLIDVEMAITVYYEETQKTYADKLQQMSDEFEKTIGTVVSAVSSSAEDMSQASETLLASMQETQGEVEKARGAAELSADNATTVAGAAEELDSSIREISSQVSRASTISNEVEVSVQQTSDTIETLNAAAEQIGTVVDLIDKIASQTNLLALNATIEAARAGEAGKGFAVVASEVKNLANQTAKATGDITAQINNVQQSTVAAVNAIHGVAGQISNIVDSVTAISAAVEQQAAATTEISGNINAVSSANRDVNGSLETVNGTAQRTSTVAQNVSDVSRMLKQNSEKLRSDVDAFITKLTS
;
A
#
# COMPACT_ATOMS: atom_id res chain seq x y z
N MET A 1 34.71 -79.34 -7.78
CA MET A 1 35.77 -78.48 -8.39
C MET A 1 36.18 -77.44 -7.37
N VAL A 2 37.45 -77.03 -7.34
CA VAL A 2 37.98 -76.01 -6.42
C VAL A 2 37.66 -74.61 -6.98
N HIS A 3 37.18 -73.70 -6.14
CA HIS A 3 36.92 -72.31 -6.54
C HIS A 3 38.22 -71.62 -7.00
N PRO A 4 38.23 -70.80 -8.07
CA PRO A 4 39.47 -70.21 -8.61
C PRO A 4 40.28 -69.39 -7.59
N GLU A 5 39.59 -68.61 -6.75
CA GLU A 5 40.21 -67.82 -5.69
C GLU A 5 40.83 -68.73 -4.61
N LEU A 6 40.09 -69.76 -4.18
CA LEU A 6 40.57 -70.72 -3.20
C LEU A 6 41.79 -71.48 -3.75
N LYS A 7 41.74 -71.89 -5.01
CA LYS A 7 42.86 -72.55 -5.69
C LYS A 7 44.11 -71.67 -5.67
N SER A 8 43.98 -70.39 -6.04
CA SER A 8 45.11 -69.45 -6.02
C SER A 8 45.71 -69.29 -4.62
N ARG A 9 44.87 -69.24 -3.58
CA ARG A 9 45.33 -69.14 -2.19
C ARG A 9 46.03 -70.42 -1.73
N LEU A 10 45.47 -71.59 -2.04
CA LEU A 10 46.06 -72.90 -1.72
C LEU A 10 47.41 -73.11 -2.41
N ASP A 11 47.51 -72.74 -3.69
CA ASP A 11 48.75 -72.80 -4.47
C ASP A 11 49.81 -71.87 -3.86
N PHE A 12 49.44 -70.66 -3.43
CA PHE A 12 50.33 -69.69 -2.80
C PHE A 12 50.90 -70.18 -1.46
N ILE A 13 50.06 -70.70 -0.57
CA ILE A 13 50.51 -71.24 0.74
C ILE A 13 51.19 -72.62 0.62
N GLY A 14 51.16 -73.21 -0.57
CA GLY A 14 51.71 -74.52 -0.88
C GLY A 14 51.05 -75.64 -0.09
N LEU A 15 49.72 -75.62 0.12
CA LEU A 15 48.99 -76.74 0.73
C LEU A 15 48.80 -77.86 -0.30
N ASP A 16 49.88 -78.59 -0.53
CA ASP A 16 49.98 -79.64 -1.54
C ASP A 16 49.52 -81.02 -1.04
N GLU A 17 49.47 -82.00 -1.95
CA GLU A 17 49.01 -83.36 -1.64
C GLU A 17 49.77 -84.02 -0.45
N PRO A 18 51.11 -83.91 -0.32
CA PRO A 18 51.83 -84.39 0.87
C PRO A 18 51.30 -83.80 2.18
N LYS A 19 51.06 -82.48 2.25
CA LYS A 19 50.53 -81.83 3.45
C LYS A 19 49.07 -82.20 3.70
N ILE A 20 48.25 -82.28 2.64
CA ILE A 20 46.85 -82.74 2.74
C ILE A 20 46.79 -84.17 3.28
N LYS A 21 47.69 -85.05 2.84
CA LYS A 21 47.78 -86.43 3.36
C LYS A 21 48.11 -86.45 4.85
N GLN A 22 49.03 -85.62 5.31
CA GLN A 22 49.36 -85.52 6.73
C GLN A 22 48.27 -84.83 7.55
N LEU A 23 47.56 -83.85 6.98
CA LEU A 23 46.37 -83.22 7.58
C LEU A 23 45.28 -84.26 7.88
N LYS A 24 44.97 -85.11 6.89
CA LYS A 24 44.01 -86.23 7.05
C LYS A 24 44.49 -87.24 8.09
N ARG A 25 45.81 -87.53 8.13
CA ARG A 25 46.41 -88.44 9.12
C ARG A 25 46.37 -87.88 10.55
N ALA A 26 46.45 -86.57 10.70
CA ALA A 26 46.36 -85.87 11.97
C ALA A 26 44.92 -85.88 12.53
N TRP A 27 43.90 -85.89 11.66
CA TRP A 27 42.50 -85.73 12.05
C TRP A 27 42.00 -86.69 13.13
N PRO A 28 42.15 -88.03 13.06
CA PRO A 28 41.57 -88.92 14.08
C PRO A 28 42.10 -88.66 15.50
N VAL A 29 43.35 -88.18 15.61
CA VAL A 29 43.94 -87.80 16.90
C VAL A 29 43.39 -86.46 17.37
N ILE A 30 43.28 -85.48 16.47
CA ILE A 30 42.69 -84.17 16.76
C ILE A 30 41.23 -84.32 17.17
N GLU A 31 40.44 -85.06 16.39
CA GLU A 31 39.02 -85.33 16.61
C GLU A 31 38.75 -85.94 17.99
N LYS A 32 39.56 -86.93 18.39
CA LYS A 32 39.45 -87.56 19.71
C LYS A 32 39.69 -86.58 20.86
N ASN A 33 40.52 -85.55 20.66
CA ASN A 33 40.84 -84.54 21.68
C ASN A 33 40.00 -83.27 21.55
N LEU A 34 39.25 -83.11 20.44
CA LEU A 34 38.51 -81.90 20.11
C LEU A 34 37.47 -81.49 21.16
N PRO A 35 36.70 -82.41 21.78
CA PRO A 35 35.77 -82.03 22.85
C PRO A 35 36.46 -81.28 24.00
N GLY A 36 37.63 -81.76 24.46
CA GLY A 36 38.39 -81.12 25.53
C GLY A 36 39.02 -79.79 25.12
N MET A 37 39.46 -79.66 23.87
CA MET A 37 39.96 -78.37 23.33
C MET A 37 38.82 -77.34 23.27
N LEU A 38 37.63 -77.76 22.83
CA LEU A 38 36.46 -76.90 22.77
C LEU A 38 35.92 -76.54 24.16
N ASP A 39 36.00 -77.43 25.16
CA ASP A 39 35.69 -77.11 26.55
C ASP A 39 36.57 -75.97 27.08
N GLN A 40 37.88 -76.07 26.83
CA GLN A 40 38.82 -75.00 27.21
C GLN A 40 38.57 -73.71 26.43
N PHE A 41 38.28 -73.80 25.13
CA PHE A 41 37.95 -72.65 24.30
C PHE A 41 36.72 -71.92 24.84
N TYR A 42 35.61 -72.63 25.05
CA TYR A 42 34.38 -72.01 25.55
C TYR A 42 34.52 -71.51 26.99
N HIS A 43 35.34 -72.16 27.83
CA HIS A 43 35.67 -71.61 29.15
C HIS A 43 36.36 -70.25 29.03
N LYS A 44 37.33 -70.09 28.12
CA LYS A 44 37.99 -68.80 27.85
C LYS A 44 37.02 -67.76 27.28
N VAL A 45 36.17 -68.16 26.34
CA VAL A 45 35.15 -67.30 25.74
C VAL A 45 34.17 -66.79 26.79
N MET A 46 33.66 -67.66 27.65
CA MET A 46 32.71 -67.29 28.71
C MET A 46 33.34 -66.46 29.84
N ASN A 47 34.66 -66.59 30.05
CA ASN A 47 35.42 -65.73 30.97
C ASN A 47 35.73 -64.34 30.39
N ASN A 48 35.46 -64.09 29.11
CA ASN A 48 35.55 -62.76 28.51
C ASN A 48 34.15 -62.15 28.40
N ALA A 49 33.90 -61.07 29.13
CA ALA A 49 32.57 -60.45 29.21
C ALA A 49 31.98 -60.05 27.84
N ALA A 50 32.81 -59.58 26.90
CA ALA A 50 32.35 -59.18 25.57
C ALA A 50 31.96 -60.40 24.73
N LEU A 51 32.75 -61.48 24.78
CA LEU A 51 32.47 -62.70 24.00
C LEU A 51 31.34 -63.54 24.60
N ALA A 52 31.24 -63.60 25.93
CA ALA A 52 30.13 -64.24 26.63
C ALA A 52 28.78 -63.66 26.22
N LYS A 53 28.72 -62.33 26.01
CA LYS A 53 27.51 -61.65 25.55
C LYS A 53 27.09 -62.08 24.13
N ILE A 54 28.06 -62.36 23.25
CA ILE A 54 27.80 -62.84 21.88
C ILE A 54 27.29 -64.29 21.91
N VAL A 55 27.87 -65.14 22.77
CA VAL A 55 27.44 -66.54 22.94
C VAL A 55 26.03 -66.62 23.56
N GLY A 56 25.69 -65.70 24.45
CA GLY A 56 24.38 -65.64 25.09
C GLY A 56 24.20 -66.75 26.13
N ASP A 57 23.07 -67.46 26.07
CA ASP A 57 22.74 -68.51 27.03
C ASP A 57 23.75 -69.68 26.95
N PRO A 58 24.43 -70.04 28.07
CA PRO A 58 25.35 -71.17 28.16
C PRO A 58 24.77 -72.50 27.66
N SER A 59 23.44 -72.68 27.69
CA SER A 59 22.76 -73.87 27.14
C SER A 59 23.03 -74.07 25.64
N ASN A 60 23.41 -73.01 24.91
CA ASN A 60 23.74 -73.07 23.49
C ASN A 60 25.14 -73.64 23.21
N ILE A 61 26.02 -73.71 24.21
CA ILE A 61 27.44 -74.04 24.00
C ILE A 61 27.59 -75.42 23.35
N ASP A 62 26.82 -76.44 23.78
CA ASP A 62 26.93 -77.78 23.21
C ASP A 62 26.52 -77.82 21.73
N ARG A 63 25.51 -77.02 21.36
CA ARG A 63 25.11 -76.86 19.96
C ARG A 63 26.23 -76.19 19.14
N LEU A 64 26.87 -75.17 19.69
CA LEU A 64 27.98 -74.46 19.02
C LEU A 64 29.23 -75.35 18.90
N LYS A 65 29.58 -76.10 19.95
CA LYS A 65 30.65 -77.11 19.91
C LYS A 65 30.42 -78.14 18.82
N ASN A 66 29.19 -78.65 18.70
CA ASN A 66 28.83 -79.59 17.64
C ASN A 66 28.94 -78.98 16.24
N ALA A 67 28.55 -77.71 16.08
CA ALA A 67 28.70 -77.00 14.80
C ALA A 67 30.18 -76.78 14.45
N GLN A 68 31.01 -76.39 15.42
CA GLN A 68 32.45 -76.28 15.24
C GLN A 68 33.06 -77.64 14.92
N ALA A 69 32.78 -78.70 15.67
CA ALA A 69 33.31 -80.04 15.38
C ALA A 69 33.05 -80.49 13.94
N LYS A 70 31.84 -80.23 13.41
CA LYS A 70 31.50 -80.50 12.00
C LYS A 70 32.29 -79.65 11.01
N HIS A 71 32.48 -78.37 11.30
CA HIS A 71 33.29 -77.47 10.46
C HIS A 71 34.75 -77.92 10.43
N TRP A 72 35.32 -78.23 11.59
CA TRP A 72 36.70 -78.70 11.72
C TRP A 72 36.89 -80.07 11.02
N ALA A 73 35.91 -80.97 11.09
CA ALA A 73 35.96 -82.23 10.34
C ALA A 73 36.07 -82.00 8.84
N LYS A 74 35.29 -81.06 8.28
CA LYS A 74 35.38 -80.69 6.86
C LYS A 74 36.73 -80.06 6.52
N LEU A 75 37.28 -79.23 7.40
CA LEU A 75 38.58 -78.60 7.20
C LEU A 75 39.71 -79.62 7.10
N PHE A 76 39.67 -80.66 7.94
CA PHE A 76 40.69 -81.70 7.99
C PHE A 76 40.46 -82.88 7.02
N ASP A 77 39.27 -82.99 6.41
CA ASP A 77 39.03 -83.90 5.28
C ASP A 77 39.79 -83.47 4.01
N GLY A 78 40.37 -82.26 3.98
CA GLY A 78 41.36 -81.87 2.98
C GLY A 78 40.84 -81.80 1.54
N ALA A 79 39.53 -81.74 1.34
CA ALA A 79 38.89 -81.67 0.02
C ALA A 79 38.97 -80.26 -0.61
N PHE A 80 38.98 -79.20 0.23
CA PHE A 80 39.06 -77.78 -0.16
C PHE A 80 38.35 -77.43 -1.48
N ASP A 81 37.09 -77.85 -1.61
CA ASP A 81 36.28 -77.69 -2.82
C ASP A 81 35.37 -76.46 -2.75
N GLN A 82 34.47 -76.30 -3.73
CA GLN A 82 33.46 -75.23 -3.73
C GLN A 82 32.59 -75.23 -2.46
N SER A 83 32.26 -76.41 -1.93
CA SER A 83 31.43 -76.53 -0.72
C SER A 83 32.16 -75.97 0.49
N PHE A 84 33.46 -76.26 0.63
CA PHE A 84 34.31 -75.60 1.63
C PHE A 84 34.31 -74.08 1.44
N TYR A 85 34.54 -73.59 0.22
CA TYR A 85 34.57 -72.15 -0.07
C TYR A 85 33.28 -71.43 0.37
N ASP A 86 32.12 -71.98 0.00
CA ASP A 86 30.82 -71.40 0.35
C ASP A 86 30.55 -71.46 1.86
N ASP A 87 30.95 -72.55 2.52
CA ASP A 87 30.80 -72.73 3.97
C ASP A 87 31.60 -71.70 4.76
N VAL A 88 32.89 -71.49 4.44
CA VAL A 88 33.74 -70.51 5.12
C VAL A 88 33.16 -69.10 4.97
N ARG A 89 32.71 -68.75 3.76
CA ARG A 89 32.09 -67.43 3.54
C ARG A 89 30.80 -67.25 4.33
N ARG A 90 29.95 -68.28 4.37
CA ARG A 90 28.72 -68.28 5.18
C ARG A 90 29.03 -68.11 6.68
N ILE A 91 30.07 -68.78 7.17
CA ILE A 91 30.52 -68.68 8.56
C ILE A 91 31.05 -67.28 8.86
N GLY A 92 31.86 -66.69 7.98
CA GLY A 92 32.33 -65.31 8.10
C GLY A 92 31.17 -64.32 8.22
N LYS A 93 30.18 -64.40 7.31
CA LYS A 93 28.96 -63.56 7.38
C LYS A 93 28.16 -63.77 8.67
N ALA A 94 28.07 -65.01 9.14
CA ALA A 94 27.33 -65.30 10.37
C ALA A 94 28.00 -64.68 11.60
N HIS A 95 29.33 -64.70 11.67
CA HIS A 95 30.08 -64.12 12.77
C HIS A 95 30.12 -62.59 12.72
N GLU A 96 30.19 -61.99 11.52
CA GLU A 96 30.04 -60.56 11.32
C GLU A 96 28.66 -60.09 11.83
N ARG A 97 27.60 -60.78 11.43
CA ARG A 97 26.22 -60.43 11.80
C ARG A 97 25.95 -60.43 13.31
N ILE A 98 26.62 -61.29 14.07
CA ILE A 98 26.49 -61.35 15.54
C ILE A 98 27.45 -60.40 16.26
N GLY A 99 28.22 -59.59 15.52
CA GLY A 99 29.14 -58.61 16.06
C GLY A 99 30.44 -59.20 16.63
N LEU A 100 30.83 -60.40 16.20
CA LEU A 100 32.14 -60.95 16.59
C LEU A 100 33.23 -60.21 15.82
N THR A 101 34.15 -59.55 16.52
CA THR A 101 35.23 -58.78 15.89
C THR A 101 36.24 -59.70 15.18
N PRO A 102 36.84 -59.30 14.05
CA PRO A 102 37.91 -60.06 13.39
C PRO A 102 39.06 -60.45 14.34
N GLU A 103 39.42 -59.57 15.28
CA GLU A 103 40.46 -59.80 16.28
C GLU A 103 40.13 -60.98 17.20
N ALA A 104 38.88 -61.03 17.69
CA ALA A 104 38.39 -62.14 18.49
C ALA A 104 38.29 -63.44 17.68
N TYR A 105 37.88 -63.35 16.41
CA TYR A 105 37.83 -64.48 15.49
C TYR A 105 39.23 -65.09 15.29
N VAL A 106 40.24 -64.27 14.94
CA VAL A 106 41.63 -64.70 14.80
C VAL A 106 42.19 -65.25 16.11
N SER A 107 41.87 -64.61 17.24
CA SER A 107 42.32 -65.06 18.56
C SER A 107 41.81 -66.47 18.91
N ALA A 108 40.58 -66.80 18.50
CA ALA A 108 40.01 -68.13 18.66
C ALA A 108 40.81 -69.19 17.88
N TYR A 109 41.16 -68.90 16.63
CA TYR A 109 41.98 -69.81 15.82
C TYR A 109 43.40 -69.92 16.31
N ASN A 110 43.99 -68.83 16.80
CA ASN A 110 45.31 -68.85 17.43
C ASN A 110 45.33 -69.78 18.66
N PHE A 111 44.30 -69.73 19.49
CA PHE A 111 44.14 -70.66 20.61
C PHE A 111 44.02 -72.10 20.14
N MET A 112 43.11 -72.38 19.20
CA MET A 112 42.89 -73.73 18.68
C MET A 112 44.12 -74.32 17.97
N LEU A 113 44.88 -73.49 17.25
CA LEU A 113 46.14 -73.89 16.62
C LEU A 113 47.17 -74.32 17.68
N GLY A 114 47.25 -73.59 18.80
CA GLY A 114 48.11 -73.95 19.93
C GLY A 114 47.74 -75.32 20.53
N GLU A 115 46.44 -75.53 20.81
CA GLU A 115 45.93 -76.81 21.34
C GLU A 115 46.19 -77.98 20.38
N ILE A 116 45.93 -77.78 19.08
CA ILE A 116 46.17 -78.80 18.04
C ILE A 116 47.65 -79.13 17.93
N THR A 117 48.52 -78.10 17.93
CA THR A 117 49.97 -78.30 17.89
C THR A 117 50.43 -79.11 19.10
N ALA A 118 49.93 -78.81 20.29
CA ALA A 118 50.24 -79.57 21.51
C ALA A 118 49.78 -81.03 21.41
N VAL A 119 48.57 -81.28 20.92
CA VAL A 119 48.02 -82.63 20.69
C VAL A 119 48.89 -83.41 19.70
N LEU A 120 49.28 -82.80 18.58
CA LEU A 120 50.12 -83.43 17.58
C LEU A 120 51.52 -83.75 18.12
N CYS A 121 52.17 -82.78 18.78
CA CYS A 121 53.47 -82.99 19.42
C CYS A 121 53.41 -84.11 20.45
N LYS A 122 52.35 -84.18 21.28
CA LYS A 122 52.21 -85.23 22.30
C LYS A 122 52.06 -86.62 21.71
N ASN A 123 51.32 -86.77 20.62
CA ASN A 123 50.96 -88.08 20.05
C ASN A 123 51.93 -88.56 18.95
N PHE A 124 52.66 -87.65 18.32
CA PHE A 124 53.55 -87.94 17.19
C PHE A 124 54.99 -87.46 17.41
N ASN A 125 55.45 -87.25 18.65
CA ASN A 125 56.80 -86.74 18.98
C ASN A 125 57.97 -87.52 18.35
N ARG A 126 57.79 -88.79 17.97
CA ARG A 126 58.79 -89.63 17.32
C ARG A 126 58.53 -89.83 15.82
N ASP A 127 57.48 -89.23 15.27
CA ASP A 127 57.11 -89.36 13.86
C ASP A 127 57.88 -88.32 13.02
N SER A 128 58.60 -88.78 12.00
CA SER A 128 59.34 -87.89 11.10
C SER A 128 58.44 -86.97 10.27
N GLN A 129 57.14 -87.27 10.17
CA GLN A 129 56.14 -86.47 9.48
C GLN A 129 55.45 -85.42 10.37
N LEU A 130 55.75 -85.36 11.68
CA LEU A 130 55.17 -84.37 12.60
C LEU A 130 55.29 -82.92 12.09
N PRO A 131 56.45 -82.46 11.53
CA PRO A 131 56.53 -81.11 10.98
C PRO A 131 55.53 -80.86 9.84
N LEU A 132 55.32 -81.83 8.94
CA LEU A 132 54.35 -81.72 7.84
C LEU A 132 52.91 -81.77 8.35
N MET A 133 52.61 -82.52 9.42
CA MET A 133 51.29 -82.49 10.07
C MET A 133 50.98 -81.12 10.69
N ILE A 134 51.96 -80.53 11.38
CA ILE A 134 51.83 -79.19 11.96
C ILE A 134 51.62 -78.16 10.84
N ILE A 135 52.50 -78.13 9.84
CA ILE A 135 52.41 -77.18 8.72
C ILE A 135 51.08 -77.34 7.96
N GLY A 136 50.66 -78.58 7.66
CA GLY A 136 49.40 -78.85 6.99
C GLY A 136 48.19 -78.36 7.80
N SER A 137 48.19 -78.59 9.12
CA SER A 137 47.15 -78.11 10.03
C SER A 137 47.15 -76.57 10.11
N THR A 138 48.31 -75.94 10.29
CA THR A 138 48.45 -74.48 10.30
C THR A 138 47.94 -73.86 9.00
N ASN A 139 48.32 -74.40 7.84
CA ASN A 139 47.87 -73.91 6.54
C ASN A 139 46.36 -74.02 6.40
N ALA A 140 45.76 -75.15 6.80
CA ALA A 140 44.31 -75.36 6.77
C ALA A 140 43.57 -74.36 7.68
N LEU A 141 44.05 -74.15 8.90
CA LEU A 141 43.42 -73.21 9.82
C LEU A 141 43.54 -71.76 9.35
N LEU A 142 44.71 -71.36 8.84
CA LEU A 142 44.94 -69.99 8.41
C LEU A 142 44.17 -69.63 7.14
N ILE A 143 44.01 -70.55 6.18
CA ILE A 143 43.20 -70.28 4.97
C ILE A 143 41.72 -70.07 5.32
N ASP A 144 41.20 -70.83 6.29
CA ASP A 144 39.82 -70.70 6.79
C ASP A 144 39.59 -69.33 7.45
N VAL A 145 40.55 -68.88 8.28
CA VAL A 145 40.51 -67.55 8.91
C VAL A 145 40.65 -66.43 7.90
N GLU A 146 41.63 -66.52 6.99
CA GLU A 146 41.92 -65.50 5.99
C GLU A 146 40.70 -65.25 5.09
N MET A 147 40.04 -66.32 4.65
CA MET A 147 38.81 -66.23 3.87
C MET A 147 37.66 -65.63 4.67
N ALA A 148 37.50 -66.01 5.94
CA ALA A 148 36.49 -65.39 6.81
C ALA A 148 36.75 -63.89 6.97
N ILE A 149 37.99 -63.44 7.21
CA ILE A 149 38.35 -62.01 7.32
C ILE A 149 38.09 -61.27 6.00
N THR A 150 38.36 -61.89 4.86
CA THR A 150 38.05 -61.31 3.56
C THR A 150 36.56 -60.95 3.46
N VAL A 151 35.68 -61.82 3.96
CA VAL A 151 34.24 -61.55 4.04
C VAL A 151 33.90 -60.39 4.98
N TYR A 152 34.55 -60.30 6.14
CA TYR A 152 34.36 -59.15 7.04
C TYR A 152 34.69 -57.82 6.37
N TYR A 153 35.80 -57.80 5.63
CA TYR A 153 36.24 -56.61 4.89
C TYR A 153 35.24 -56.22 3.80
N GLU A 154 34.79 -57.19 3.00
CA GLU A 154 33.78 -56.99 1.95
C GLU A 154 32.46 -56.44 2.51
N GLU A 155 31.92 -57.04 3.58
CA GLU A 155 30.63 -56.61 4.17
C GLU A 155 30.75 -55.23 4.86
N THR A 156 31.90 -54.94 5.48
CA THR A 156 32.14 -53.62 6.08
C THR A 156 32.25 -52.53 4.99
N GLN A 157 33.00 -52.79 3.91
CA GLN A 157 33.09 -51.87 2.77
C GLN A 157 31.72 -51.62 2.14
N LYS A 158 30.93 -52.68 1.94
CA LYS A 158 29.58 -52.57 1.39
C LYS A 158 28.68 -51.73 2.29
N THR A 159 28.67 -52.01 3.59
CA THR A 159 27.86 -51.25 4.57
C THR A 159 28.27 -49.78 4.61
N TYR A 160 29.56 -49.47 4.49
CA TYR A 160 30.05 -48.11 4.41
C TYR A 160 29.59 -47.40 3.13
N ALA A 161 29.72 -48.06 1.97
CA ALA A 161 29.26 -47.53 0.68
C ALA A 161 27.75 -47.28 0.67
N ASP A 162 26.94 -48.23 1.16
CA ASP A 162 25.48 -48.11 1.25
C ASP A 162 25.08 -46.92 2.15
N LYS A 163 25.74 -46.74 3.30
CA LYS A 163 25.50 -45.60 4.19
C LYS A 163 25.90 -44.27 3.55
N LEU A 164 27.04 -44.23 2.86
CA LEU A 164 27.52 -43.01 2.18
C LEU A 164 26.55 -42.60 1.07
N GLN A 165 26.04 -43.56 0.30
CA GLN A 165 25.02 -43.32 -0.73
C GLN A 165 23.72 -42.79 -0.10
N GLN A 166 23.22 -43.45 0.95
CA GLN A 166 22.00 -43.01 1.62
C GLN A 166 22.11 -41.59 2.18
N MET A 167 23.24 -41.26 2.82
CA MET A 167 23.51 -39.91 3.33
C MET A 167 23.63 -38.88 2.19
N SER A 168 24.22 -39.28 1.06
CA SER A 168 24.34 -38.44 -0.14
C SER A 168 22.97 -38.12 -0.73
N ASP A 169 22.11 -39.13 -0.91
CA ASP A 169 20.76 -38.96 -1.45
C ASP A 169 19.89 -38.07 -0.55
N GLU A 170 19.98 -38.26 0.78
CA GLU A 170 19.24 -37.45 1.75
C GLU A 170 19.73 -35.99 1.76
N PHE A 171 21.05 -35.79 1.66
CA PHE A 171 21.65 -34.47 1.55
C PHE A 171 21.22 -33.76 0.27
N GLU A 172 21.33 -34.43 -0.88
CA GLU A 172 20.91 -33.89 -2.20
C GLU A 172 19.44 -33.47 -2.17
N LYS A 173 18.56 -34.34 -1.67
CA LYS A 173 17.12 -34.04 -1.55
C LYS A 173 16.84 -32.83 -0.66
N THR A 174 17.50 -32.76 0.49
CA THR A 174 17.30 -31.69 1.47
C THR A 174 17.77 -30.35 0.91
N ILE A 175 18.99 -30.30 0.37
CA ILE A 175 19.54 -29.08 -0.22
C ILE A 175 18.77 -28.69 -1.48
N GLY A 176 18.42 -29.64 -2.35
CA GLY A 176 17.60 -29.39 -3.54
C GLY A 176 16.26 -28.75 -3.22
N THR A 177 15.60 -29.18 -2.13
CA THR A 177 14.35 -28.57 -1.66
C THR A 177 14.56 -27.12 -1.20
N VAL A 178 15.61 -26.85 -0.41
CA VAL A 178 15.93 -25.50 0.09
C VAL A 178 16.29 -24.56 -1.06
N VAL A 179 17.15 -25.00 -1.99
CA VAL A 179 17.57 -24.23 -3.15
C VAL A 179 16.38 -23.90 -4.05
N SER A 180 15.48 -24.87 -4.27
CA SER A 180 14.26 -24.64 -5.07
C SER A 180 13.34 -23.62 -4.40
N ALA A 181 13.17 -23.69 -3.08
CA ALA A 181 12.37 -22.72 -2.32
C ALA A 181 12.96 -21.31 -2.41
N VAL A 182 14.28 -21.16 -2.21
CA VAL A 182 14.97 -19.86 -2.32
C VAL A 182 14.87 -19.30 -3.74
N SER A 183 15.04 -20.13 -4.77
CA SER A 183 14.89 -19.71 -6.16
C SER A 183 13.46 -19.26 -6.48
N SER A 184 12.44 -19.93 -5.93
CA SER A 184 11.04 -19.52 -6.11
C SER A 184 10.77 -18.19 -5.41
N SER A 185 11.20 -18.03 -4.16
CA SER A 185 11.02 -16.76 -3.43
C SER A 185 11.74 -15.59 -4.11
N ALA A 186 12.91 -15.83 -4.70
CA ALA A 186 13.61 -14.83 -5.50
C ALA A 186 12.82 -14.43 -6.75
N GLU A 187 12.19 -15.39 -7.44
CA GLU A 187 11.33 -15.09 -8.60
C GLU A 187 10.11 -14.24 -8.17
N ASP A 188 9.42 -14.64 -7.09
CA ASP A 188 8.27 -13.91 -6.56
C ASP A 188 8.64 -12.47 -6.16
N MET A 189 9.81 -12.28 -5.53
CA MET A 189 10.32 -10.95 -5.18
C MET A 189 10.65 -10.11 -6.42
N SER A 190 11.22 -10.71 -7.46
CA SER A 190 11.50 -10.02 -8.72
C SER A 190 10.19 -9.53 -9.38
N GLN A 191 9.18 -10.38 -9.45
CA GLN A 191 7.88 -10.04 -10.03
C GLN A 191 7.14 -8.97 -9.20
N ALA A 192 7.22 -9.06 -7.87
CA ALA A 192 6.67 -8.05 -6.98
C ALA A 192 7.36 -6.68 -7.18
N SER A 193 8.68 -6.67 -7.32
CA SER A 193 9.45 -5.46 -7.63
C SER A 193 9.07 -4.85 -8.99
N GLU A 194 8.90 -5.65 -10.03
CA GLU A 194 8.47 -5.17 -11.35
C GLU A 194 7.08 -4.52 -11.30
N THR A 195 6.14 -5.17 -10.59
CA THR A 195 4.80 -4.62 -10.38
C THR A 195 4.86 -3.30 -9.62
N LEU A 196 5.68 -3.24 -8.57
CA LEU A 196 5.84 -2.03 -7.76
C LEU A 196 6.45 -0.88 -8.57
N LEU A 197 7.43 -1.15 -9.44
CA LEU A 197 8.01 -0.17 -10.36
C LEU A 197 6.95 0.40 -11.32
N ALA A 198 6.12 -0.46 -11.91
CA ALA A 198 5.03 -0.03 -12.78
C ALA A 198 4.01 0.85 -12.04
N SER A 199 3.61 0.46 -10.82
CA SER A 199 2.70 1.26 -9.99
C SER A 199 3.30 2.62 -9.60
N MET A 200 4.61 2.69 -9.35
CA MET A 200 5.27 3.97 -9.06
C MET A 200 5.34 4.87 -10.29
N GLN A 201 5.54 4.33 -11.50
CA GLN A 201 5.47 5.10 -12.73
C GLN A 201 4.06 5.67 -12.97
N GLU A 202 3.02 4.86 -12.73
CA GLU A 202 1.63 5.32 -12.81
C GLU A 202 1.35 6.43 -11.78
N THR A 203 1.82 6.24 -10.53
CA THR A 203 1.70 7.25 -9.46
C THR A 203 2.36 8.57 -9.86
N GLN A 204 3.54 8.53 -10.46
CA GLN A 204 4.22 9.73 -10.97
C GLN A 204 3.40 10.42 -12.07
N GLY A 205 2.81 9.65 -12.99
CA GLY A 205 1.92 10.19 -14.02
C GLY A 205 0.68 10.88 -13.43
N GLU A 206 0.07 10.30 -12.40
CA GLU A 206 -1.07 10.90 -11.70
C GLU A 206 -0.69 12.16 -10.91
N VAL A 207 0.50 12.19 -10.31
CA VAL A 207 1.04 13.39 -9.66
C VAL A 207 1.19 14.54 -10.65
N GLU A 208 1.71 14.28 -11.85
CA GLU A 208 1.86 15.30 -12.90
C GLU A 208 0.49 15.83 -13.36
N LYS A 209 -0.51 14.97 -13.54
CA LYS A 209 -1.88 15.39 -13.86
C LYS A 209 -2.49 16.24 -12.75
N ALA A 210 -2.32 15.82 -11.49
CA ALA A 210 -2.80 16.56 -10.33
C ALA A 210 -2.12 17.93 -10.20
N ARG A 211 -0.83 18.02 -10.49
CA ARG A 211 -0.11 19.30 -10.52
C ARG A 211 -0.67 20.24 -11.58
N GLY A 212 -0.90 19.74 -12.80
CA GLY A 212 -1.54 20.52 -13.85
C GLY A 212 -2.94 21.02 -13.48
N ALA A 213 -3.73 20.20 -12.77
CA ALA A 213 -5.04 20.62 -12.26
C ALA A 213 -4.94 21.70 -11.17
N ALA A 214 -3.95 21.60 -10.26
CA ALA A 214 -3.70 22.60 -9.23
C ALA A 214 -3.21 23.93 -9.82
N GLU A 215 -2.33 23.89 -10.83
CA GLU A 215 -1.89 25.07 -11.59
C GLU A 215 -3.08 25.77 -12.27
N LEU A 216 -3.93 25.02 -12.99
CA LEU A 216 -5.14 25.55 -13.61
C LEU A 216 -6.10 26.17 -12.57
N SER A 217 -6.24 25.54 -11.40
CA SER A 217 -7.04 26.08 -10.30
C SER A 217 -6.47 27.39 -9.76
N ALA A 218 -5.14 27.53 -9.67
CA ALA A 218 -4.50 28.76 -9.24
C ALA A 218 -4.67 29.91 -10.26
N ASP A 219 -4.61 29.60 -11.55
CA ASP A 219 -4.88 30.57 -12.61
C ASP A 219 -6.33 31.06 -12.58
N ASN A 220 -7.27 30.13 -12.37
CA ASN A 220 -8.68 30.48 -12.18
C ASN A 220 -8.87 31.35 -10.94
N ALA A 221 -8.24 31.02 -9.81
CA ALA A 221 -8.31 31.84 -8.60
C ALA A 221 -7.80 33.27 -8.85
N THR A 222 -6.70 33.42 -9.59
CA THR A 222 -6.15 34.73 -9.98
C THR A 222 -7.13 35.51 -10.88
N THR A 223 -7.79 34.84 -11.82
CA THR A 223 -8.79 35.45 -12.69
C THR A 223 -10.00 35.95 -11.91
N VAL A 224 -10.50 35.14 -10.97
CA VAL A 224 -11.62 35.55 -10.11
C VAL A 224 -11.19 36.67 -9.16
N ALA A 225 -9.93 36.70 -8.70
CA ALA A 225 -9.41 37.79 -7.87
C ALA A 225 -9.50 39.13 -8.61
N GLY A 226 -9.04 39.17 -9.86
CA GLY A 226 -9.15 40.37 -10.70
C GLY A 226 -10.61 40.81 -10.91
N ALA A 227 -11.51 39.86 -11.16
CA ALA A 227 -12.94 40.17 -11.29
C ALA A 227 -13.54 40.71 -9.98
N ALA A 228 -13.11 40.20 -8.82
CA ALA A 228 -13.55 40.69 -7.52
C ALA A 228 -13.03 42.11 -7.23
N GLU A 229 -11.80 42.44 -7.64
CA GLU A 229 -11.25 43.80 -7.55
C GLU A 229 -12.02 44.79 -8.44
N GLU A 230 -12.35 44.40 -9.67
CA GLU A 230 -13.19 45.22 -10.57
C GLU A 230 -14.61 45.44 -10.00
N LEU A 231 -15.18 44.41 -9.37
CA LEU A 231 -16.47 44.52 -8.68
C LEU A 231 -16.39 45.45 -7.47
N ASP A 232 -15.34 45.39 -6.64
CA ASP A 232 -15.15 46.31 -5.52
C ASP A 232 -15.09 47.77 -5.99
N SER A 233 -14.34 48.03 -7.07
CA SER A 233 -14.27 49.36 -7.69
C SER A 233 -15.65 49.82 -8.18
N SER A 234 -16.40 48.95 -8.86
CA SER A 234 -17.74 49.27 -9.37
C SER A 234 -18.74 49.55 -8.24
N ILE A 235 -18.68 48.78 -7.16
CA ILE A 235 -19.51 48.95 -5.96
C ILE A 235 -19.23 50.29 -5.28
N ARG A 236 -17.96 50.71 -5.19
CA ARG A 236 -17.59 52.03 -4.64
C ARG A 236 -18.12 53.17 -5.50
N GLU A 237 -18.04 53.05 -6.81
CA GLU A 237 -18.58 54.05 -7.74
C GLU A 237 -20.10 54.16 -7.60
N ILE A 238 -20.82 53.02 -7.61
CA ILE A 238 -22.26 52.99 -7.41
C ILE A 238 -22.64 53.59 -6.05
N SER A 239 -21.91 53.24 -4.97
CA SER A 239 -22.12 53.84 -3.65
C SER A 239 -22.03 55.38 -3.68
N SER A 240 -21.02 55.91 -4.38
CA SER A 240 -20.86 57.36 -4.56
C SER A 240 -22.00 57.98 -5.38
N GLN A 241 -22.48 57.30 -6.43
CA GLN A 241 -23.60 57.79 -7.25
C GLN A 241 -24.92 57.78 -6.46
N VAL A 242 -25.15 56.76 -5.65
CA VAL A 242 -26.33 56.63 -4.79
C VAL A 242 -26.33 57.72 -3.71
N SER A 243 -25.18 57.98 -3.07
CA SER A 243 -25.03 59.10 -2.13
C SER A 243 -25.31 60.45 -2.80
N ARG A 244 -24.80 60.67 -4.02
CA ARG A 244 -25.07 61.88 -4.78
C ARG A 244 -26.54 62.03 -5.16
N ALA A 245 -27.19 60.95 -5.58
CA ALA A 245 -28.62 60.93 -5.88
C ALA A 245 -29.47 61.28 -4.64
N SER A 246 -29.12 60.72 -3.48
CA SER A 246 -29.77 61.07 -2.20
C SER A 246 -29.69 62.57 -1.89
N THR A 247 -28.50 63.17 -2.01
CA THR A 247 -28.30 64.60 -1.79
C THR A 247 -29.14 65.44 -2.75
N ILE A 248 -29.14 65.12 -4.04
CA ILE A 248 -29.93 65.83 -5.05
C ILE A 248 -31.43 65.72 -4.76
N SER A 249 -31.92 64.53 -4.40
CA SER A 249 -33.33 64.34 -4.05
C SER A 249 -33.75 65.20 -2.85
N ASN A 250 -32.92 65.28 -1.81
CA ASN A 250 -33.17 66.16 -0.66
C ASN A 250 -33.16 67.65 -1.05
N GLU A 251 -32.23 68.08 -1.90
CA GLU A 251 -32.21 69.46 -2.42
C GLU A 251 -33.46 69.80 -3.21
N VAL A 252 -33.94 68.87 -4.06
CA VAL A 252 -35.17 69.05 -4.83
C VAL A 252 -36.40 69.09 -3.91
N GLU A 253 -36.45 68.27 -2.87
CA GLU A 253 -37.54 68.29 -1.89
C GLU A 253 -37.65 69.66 -1.18
N VAL A 254 -36.52 70.24 -0.77
CA VAL A 254 -36.48 71.60 -0.22
C VAL A 254 -36.97 72.64 -1.23
N SER A 255 -36.53 72.54 -2.50
CA SER A 255 -36.98 73.46 -3.56
C SER A 255 -38.47 73.34 -3.87
N VAL A 256 -39.02 72.13 -3.82
CA VAL A 256 -40.44 71.83 -4.00
C VAL A 256 -41.25 72.49 -2.87
N GLN A 257 -40.79 72.36 -1.62
CA GLN A 257 -41.44 73.00 -0.47
C GLN A 257 -41.44 74.53 -0.59
N GLN A 258 -40.29 75.14 -0.90
CA GLN A 258 -40.19 76.60 -1.09
C GLN A 258 -41.09 77.11 -2.23
N THR A 259 -41.20 76.34 -3.30
CA THR A 259 -42.09 76.69 -4.43
C THR A 259 -43.56 76.59 -3.99
N SER A 260 -43.93 75.55 -3.23
CA SER A 260 -45.27 75.42 -2.66
C SER A 260 -45.64 76.63 -1.80
N ASP A 261 -44.77 77.03 -0.86
CA ASP A 261 -44.98 78.18 0.04
C ASP A 261 -45.14 79.50 -0.75
N THR A 262 -44.36 79.66 -1.82
CA THR A 262 -44.44 80.85 -2.70
C THR A 262 -45.78 80.90 -3.43
N ILE A 263 -46.26 79.76 -3.93
CA ILE A 263 -47.53 79.65 -4.64
C ILE A 263 -48.72 79.85 -3.69
N GLU A 264 -48.64 79.35 -2.46
CA GLU A 264 -49.64 79.66 -1.41
C GLU A 264 -49.72 81.15 -1.12
N THR A 265 -48.57 81.82 -1.04
CA THR A 265 -48.50 83.28 -0.85
C THR A 265 -49.13 84.04 -2.03
N LEU A 266 -48.89 83.58 -3.28
CA LEU A 266 -49.54 84.13 -4.47
C LEU A 266 -51.05 83.93 -4.46
N ASN A 267 -51.53 82.76 -4.02
CA ASN A 267 -52.96 82.48 -3.91
C ASN A 267 -53.63 83.44 -2.92
N ALA A 268 -53.02 83.63 -1.75
CA ALA A 268 -53.51 84.57 -0.73
C ALA A 268 -53.53 86.02 -1.25
N ALA A 269 -52.49 86.44 -1.98
CA ALA A 269 -52.45 87.76 -2.60
C ALA A 269 -53.54 87.95 -3.66
N ALA A 270 -53.79 86.93 -4.50
CA ALA A 270 -54.87 86.97 -5.49
C ALA A 270 -56.26 87.05 -4.84
N GLU A 271 -56.48 86.34 -3.72
CA GLU A 271 -57.72 86.42 -2.93
C GLU A 271 -57.93 87.82 -2.32
N GLN A 272 -56.87 88.44 -1.80
CA GLN A 272 -56.92 89.82 -1.31
C GLN A 272 -57.26 90.81 -2.43
N ILE A 273 -56.64 90.67 -3.61
CA ILE A 273 -56.97 91.51 -4.76
C ILE A 273 -58.42 91.31 -5.18
N GLY A 274 -58.91 90.07 -5.22
CA GLY A 274 -60.31 89.77 -5.51
C GLY A 274 -61.26 90.49 -4.55
N THR A 275 -60.94 90.52 -3.25
CA THR A 275 -61.71 91.25 -2.22
C THR A 275 -61.73 92.76 -2.48
N VAL A 276 -60.59 93.34 -2.88
CA VAL A 276 -60.50 94.78 -3.23
C VAL A 276 -61.29 95.10 -4.49
N VAL A 277 -61.21 94.25 -5.52
CA VAL A 277 -61.92 94.43 -6.80
C VAL A 277 -63.44 94.35 -6.59
N ASP A 278 -63.92 93.43 -5.76
CA ASP A 278 -65.33 93.33 -5.37
C ASP A 278 -65.83 94.60 -4.62
N LEU A 279 -64.98 95.18 -3.76
CA LEU A 279 -65.29 96.47 -3.13
C LEU A 279 -65.38 97.61 -4.15
N ILE A 280 -64.46 97.67 -5.11
CA ILE A 280 -64.48 98.69 -6.18
C ILE A 280 -65.73 98.54 -7.05
N ASP A 281 -66.13 97.31 -7.38
CA ASP A 281 -67.34 97.03 -8.15
C ASP A 281 -68.61 97.50 -7.42
N LYS A 282 -68.68 97.26 -6.11
CA LYS A 282 -69.74 97.80 -5.23
C LYS A 282 -69.76 99.33 -5.21
N ILE A 283 -68.59 99.98 -5.13
CA ILE A 283 -68.46 101.45 -5.17
C ILE A 283 -68.91 101.98 -6.54
N ALA A 284 -68.50 101.34 -7.64
CA ALA A 284 -68.91 101.71 -9.00
C ALA A 284 -70.42 101.59 -9.18
N SER A 285 -71.02 100.50 -8.70
CA SER A 285 -72.47 100.28 -8.70
C SER A 285 -73.22 101.35 -7.89
N GLN A 286 -72.74 101.70 -6.69
CA GLN A 286 -73.30 102.79 -5.89
C GLN A 286 -73.14 104.15 -6.58
N THR A 287 -71.98 104.41 -7.20
CA THR A 287 -71.70 105.65 -7.92
C THR A 287 -72.61 105.81 -9.13
N ASN A 288 -72.86 104.72 -9.88
CA ASN A 288 -73.80 104.68 -10.98
C ASN A 288 -75.24 104.98 -10.52
N LEU A 289 -75.66 104.45 -9.38
CA LEU A 289 -76.96 104.77 -8.77
C LEU A 289 -77.08 106.23 -8.31
N LEU A 290 -76.03 106.77 -7.67
CA LEU A 290 -75.97 108.18 -7.28
C LEU A 290 -76.02 109.11 -8.50
N ALA A 291 -75.26 108.80 -9.54
CA ALA A 291 -75.23 109.54 -10.80
C ALA A 291 -76.57 109.47 -11.54
N LEU A 292 -77.24 108.31 -11.51
CA LEU A 292 -78.58 108.15 -12.04
C LEU A 292 -79.60 109.04 -11.30
N ASN A 293 -79.58 109.02 -9.96
CA ASN A 293 -80.42 109.89 -9.14
C ASN A 293 -80.16 111.38 -9.43
N ALA A 294 -78.88 111.77 -9.58
CA ALA A 294 -78.50 113.13 -9.95
C ALA A 294 -78.97 113.52 -11.36
N THR A 295 -78.96 112.59 -12.32
CA THR A 295 -79.48 112.83 -13.68
C THR A 295 -81.00 113.03 -13.66
N ILE A 296 -81.72 112.25 -12.83
CA ILE A 296 -83.18 112.40 -12.64
C ILE A 296 -83.49 113.79 -12.06
N GLU A 297 -82.78 114.22 -11.01
CA GLU A 297 -83.03 115.51 -10.38
C GLU A 297 -82.62 116.69 -11.29
N ALA A 298 -81.54 116.53 -12.07
CA ALA A 298 -81.14 117.50 -13.08
C ALA A 298 -82.18 117.65 -14.21
N ALA A 299 -82.80 116.54 -14.65
CA ALA A 299 -83.91 116.58 -15.60
C ALA A 299 -85.15 117.27 -15.00
N ARG A 300 -85.38 117.11 -13.69
CA ARG A 300 -86.47 117.75 -12.94
C ARG A 300 -86.32 119.27 -12.83
N ALA A 301 -85.09 119.77 -12.80
CA ALA A 301 -84.77 121.19 -12.76
C ALA A 301 -84.86 121.92 -14.14
N GLY A 302 -85.15 121.21 -15.24
CA GLY A 302 -85.37 121.79 -16.56
C GLY A 302 -84.12 122.47 -17.17
N GLU A 303 -84.27 123.67 -17.76
CA GLU A 303 -83.17 124.44 -18.37
C GLU A 303 -82.03 124.74 -17.37
N ALA A 304 -82.34 124.98 -16.09
CA ALA A 304 -81.35 125.30 -15.05
C ALA A 304 -80.47 124.09 -14.66
N GLY A 305 -80.93 122.86 -14.93
CA GLY A 305 -80.23 121.61 -14.58
C GLY A 305 -79.32 121.06 -15.69
N LYS A 306 -79.30 121.64 -16.89
CA LYS A 306 -78.58 121.09 -18.06
C LYS A 306 -77.09 120.83 -17.80
N GLY A 307 -76.38 121.76 -17.16
CA GLY A 307 -74.96 121.58 -16.83
C GLY A 307 -74.73 120.43 -15.84
N PHE A 308 -75.63 120.29 -14.86
CA PHE A 308 -75.57 119.21 -13.87
C PHE A 308 -75.93 117.85 -14.47
N ALA A 309 -76.86 117.81 -15.42
CA ALA A 309 -77.23 116.61 -16.15
C ALA A 309 -76.06 116.04 -16.97
N VAL A 310 -75.25 116.91 -17.59
CA VAL A 310 -74.04 116.49 -18.33
C VAL A 310 -73.02 115.86 -17.38
N VAL A 311 -72.74 116.51 -16.25
CA VAL A 311 -71.82 115.96 -15.24
C VAL A 311 -72.32 114.64 -14.67
N ALA A 312 -73.61 114.55 -14.33
CA ALA A 312 -74.20 113.31 -13.82
C ALA A 312 -74.16 112.18 -14.86
N SER A 313 -74.38 112.47 -16.14
CA SER A 313 -74.23 111.50 -17.23
C SER A 313 -72.77 111.04 -17.40
N GLU A 314 -71.81 111.95 -17.26
CA GLU A 314 -70.38 111.61 -17.35
C GLU A 314 -69.94 110.74 -16.17
N VAL A 315 -70.37 111.05 -14.95
CA VAL A 315 -70.12 110.22 -13.75
C VAL A 315 -70.76 108.84 -13.91
N LYS A 316 -71.98 108.77 -14.46
CA LYS A 316 -72.67 107.51 -14.75
C LYS A 316 -71.88 106.66 -15.76
N ASN A 317 -71.36 107.28 -16.82
CA ASN A 317 -70.56 106.61 -17.83
C ASN A 317 -69.24 106.08 -17.25
N LEU A 318 -68.55 106.90 -16.45
CA LEU A 318 -67.32 106.52 -15.76
C LEU A 318 -67.53 105.38 -14.77
N ALA A 319 -68.66 105.38 -14.04
CA ALA A 319 -69.04 104.30 -13.14
C ALA A 319 -69.31 102.98 -13.90
N ASN A 320 -69.99 103.02 -15.05
CA ASN A 320 -70.18 101.84 -15.89
C ASN A 320 -68.87 101.32 -16.50
N GLN A 321 -67.95 102.22 -16.91
CA GLN A 321 -66.61 101.82 -17.36
C GLN A 321 -65.80 101.18 -16.23
N THR A 322 -65.93 101.70 -15.01
CA THR A 322 -65.28 101.14 -13.82
C THR A 322 -65.84 99.74 -13.51
N ALA A 323 -67.16 99.57 -13.50
CA ALA A 323 -67.82 98.27 -13.30
C ALA A 323 -67.42 97.23 -14.37
N LYS A 324 -67.28 97.67 -15.63
CA LYS A 324 -66.78 96.79 -16.70
C LYS A 324 -65.31 96.39 -16.45
N ALA A 325 -64.46 97.35 -16.10
CA ALA A 325 -63.05 97.09 -15.81
C ALA A 325 -62.86 96.19 -14.58
N THR A 326 -63.65 96.36 -13.52
CA THR A 326 -63.65 95.45 -12.35
C THR A 326 -64.11 94.05 -12.71
N GLY A 327 -65.11 93.91 -13.59
CA GLY A 327 -65.52 92.62 -14.14
C GLY A 327 -64.40 91.91 -14.90
N ASP A 328 -63.70 92.63 -15.79
CA ASP A 328 -62.55 92.09 -16.54
C ASP A 328 -61.39 91.70 -15.58
N ILE A 329 -61.11 92.52 -14.56
CA ILE A 329 -60.09 92.20 -13.53
C ILE A 329 -60.51 90.97 -12.72
N THR A 330 -61.79 90.85 -12.35
CA THR A 330 -62.31 89.70 -11.59
C THR A 330 -62.11 88.40 -12.37
N ALA A 331 -62.43 88.40 -13.67
CA ALA A 331 -62.17 87.25 -14.54
C ALA A 331 -60.68 86.88 -14.56
N GLN A 332 -59.79 87.89 -14.55
CA GLN A 332 -58.36 87.65 -14.55
C GLN A 332 -57.83 87.13 -13.22
N ILE A 333 -58.36 87.60 -12.08
CA ILE A 333 -58.04 87.06 -10.75
C ILE A 333 -58.48 85.60 -10.62
N ASN A 334 -59.67 85.26 -11.11
CA ASN A 334 -60.15 83.87 -11.13
C ASN A 334 -59.22 82.97 -11.97
N ASN A 335 -58.77 83.44 -13.15
CA ASN A 335 -57.81 82.70 -13.96
C ASN A 335 -56.46 82.50 -13.24
N VAL A 336 -55.98 83.54 -12.53
CA VAL A 336 -54.75 83.45 -11.73
C VAL A 336 -54.91 82.43 -10.61
N GLN A 337 -56.01 82.47 -9.85
CA GLN A 337 -56.29 81.52 -8.78
C GLN A 337 -56.38 80.08 -9.32
N GLN A 338 -57.11 79.87 -10.42
CA GLN A 338 -57.22 78.54 -11.04
C GLN A 338 -55.85 78.01 -11.49
N SER A 339 -55.02 78.87 -12.10
CA SER A 339 -53.65 78.52 -12.50
C SER A 339 -52.76 78.21 -11.29
N THR A 340 -52.96 78.93 -10.18
CA THR A 340 -52.23 78.74 -8.91
C THR A 340 -52.59 77.39 -8.30
N VAL A 341 -53.87 77.03 -8.22
CA VAL A 341 -54.32 75.70 -7.76
C VAL A 341 -53.77 74.58 -8.64
N ALA A 342 -53.79 74.74 -9.96
CA ALA A 342 -53.21 73.77 -10.89
C ALA A 342 -51.70 73.58 -10.64
N ALA A 343 -50.98 74.67 -10.37
CA ALA A 343 -49.56 74.63 -10.04
C ALA A 343 -49.27 73.92 -8.70
N VAL A 344 -50.06 74.16 -7.64
CA VAL A 344 -49.94 73.44 -6.36
C VAL A 344 -50.12 71.92 -6.56
N ASN A 345 -51.13 71.52 -7.33
CA ASN A 345 -51.36 70.09 -7.60
C ASN A 345 -50.20 69.46 -8.38
N ALA A 346 -49.62 70.18 -9.34
CA ALA A 346 -48.45 69.71 -10.08
C ALA A 346 -47.23 69.55 -9.15
N ILE A 347 -46.99 70.50 -8.23
CA ILE A 347 -45.90 70.44 -7.25
C ILE A 347 -46.07 69.28 -6.28
N HIS A 348 -47.28 69.02 -5.77
CA HIS A 348 -47.55 67.82 -4.96
C HIS A 348 -47.25 66.52 -5.72
N GLY A 349 -47.57 66.47 -7.02
CA GLY A 349 -47.20 65.35 -7.88
C GLY A 349 -45.68 65.15 -7.96
N VAL A 350 -44.92 66.23 -8.10
CA VAL A 350 -43.44 66.20 -8.08
C VAL A 350 -42.92 65.75 -6.71
N ALA A 351 -43.48 66.25 -5.61
CA ALA A 351 -43.10 65.84 -4.25
C ALA A 351 -43.25 64.32 -4.05
N GLY A 352 -44.38 63.75 -4.49
CA GLY A 352 -44.61 62.29 -4.43
C GLY A 352 -43.62 61.49 -5.28
N GLN A 353 -43.24 62.01 -6.46
CA GLN A 353 -42.21 61.38 -7.29
C GLN A 353 -40.83 61.42 -6.61
N ILE A 354 -40.48 62.52 -5.93
CA ILE A 354 -39.22 62.65 -5.19
C ILE A 354 -39.18 61.68 -4.01
N SER A 355 -40.28 61.52 -3.27
CA SER A 355 -40.37 60.52 -2.19
C SER A 355 -40.10 59.10 -2.71
N ASN A 356 -40.66 58.72 -3.85
CA ASN A 356 -40.39 57.41 -4.46
C ASN A 356 -38.92 57.24 -4.87
N ILE A 357 -38.25 58.32 -5.29
CA ILE A 357 -36.83 58.30 -5.60
C ILE A 357 -36.01 58.08 -4.33
N VAL A 358 -36.34 58.74 -3.22
CA VAL A 358 -35.66 58.55 -1.92
C VAL A 358 -35.77 57.10 -1.44
N ASP A 359 -36.96 56.51 -1.55
CA ASP A 359 -37.18 55.10 -1.20
C ASP A 359 -36.33 54.16 -2.08
N SER A 360 -36.27 54.44 -3.39
CA SER A 360 -35.47 53.66 -4.35
C SER A 360 -33.96 53.77 -4.06
N VAL A 361 -33.47 54.97 -3.77
CA VAL A 361 -32.08 55.22 -3.38
C VAL A 361 -31.72 54.46 -2.11
N THR A 362 -32.61 54.44 -1.12
CA THR A 362 -32.42 53.69 0.13
C THR A 362 -32.34 52.19 -0.11
N ALA A 363 -33.23 51.65 -0.96
CA ALA A 363 -33.19 50.23 -1.34
C ALA A 363 -31.91 49.86 -2.12
N ILE A 364 -31.45 50.73 -3.02
CA ILE A 364 -30.20 50.53 -3.76
C ILE A 364 -29.00 50.58 -2.80
N SER A 365 -28.95 51.53 -1.86
CA SER A 365 -27.90 51.59 -0.83
C SER A 365 -27.78 50.27 -0.07
N ALA A 366 -28.90 49.71 0.41
CA ALA A 366 -28.90 48.44 1.12
C ALA A 366 -28.40 47.28 0.25
N ALA A 367 -28.79 47.24 -1.03
CA ALA A 367 -28.32 46.23 -1.98
C ALA A 367 -26.81 46.34 -2.26
N VAL A 368 -26.29 47.57 -2.36
CA VAL A 368 -24.88 47.86 -2.59
C VAL A 368 -24.02 47.45 -1.38
N GLU A 369 -24.49 47.69 -0.16
CA GLU A 369 -23.83 47.19 1.06
C GLU A 369 -23.76 45.65 1.10
N GLN A 370 -24.85 44.97 0.72
CA GLN A 370 -24.85 43.51 0.62
C GLN A 370 -23.89 42.99 -0.45
N GLN A 371 -23.83 43.65 -1.61
CA GLN A 371 -22.88 43.31 -2.66
C GLN A 371 -21.44 43.50 -2.19
N ALA A 372 -21.14 44.58 -1.46
CA ALA A 372 -19.80 44.82 -0.91
C ALA A 372 -19.35 43.70 0.05
N ALA A 373 -20.26 43.26 0.92
CA ALA A 373 -19.99 42.14 1.83
C ALA A 373 -19.74 40.83 1.07
N ALA A 374 -20.57 40.52 0.06
CA ALA A 374 -20.39 39.32 -0.76
C ALA A 374 -19.07 39.34 -1.55
N THR A 375 -18.69 40.47 -2.14
CA THR A 375 -17.41 40.62 -2.85
C THR A 375 -16.22 40.44 -1.91
N THR A 376 -16.31 40.94 -0.68
CA THR A 376 -15.27 40.72 0.35
C THR A 376 -15.14 39.24 0.71
N GLU A 377 -16.25 38.52 0.85
CA GLU A 377 -16.25 37.09 1.11
C GLU A 377 -15.64 36.29 -0.06
N ILE A 378 -15.97 36.66 -1.30
CA ILE A 378 -15.38 36.07 -2.52
C ILE A 378 -13.85 36.24 -2.49
N SER A 379 -13.34 37.44 -2.22
CA SER A 379 -11.91 37.70 -2.09
C SER A 379 -11.25 36.87 -0.98
N GLY A 380 -11.93 36.69 0.16
CA GLY A 380 -11.48 35.81 1.24
C GLY A 380 -11.37 34.34 0.81
N ASN A 381 -12.40 33.84 0.12
CA ASN A 381 -12.44 32.46 -0.39
C ASN A 381 -11.35 32.20 -1.44
N ILE A 382 -11.08 33.18 -2.32
CA ILE A 382 -10.02 33.07 -3.32
C ILE A 382 -8.64 32.93 -2.66
N ASN A 383 -8.36 33.72 -1.61
CA ASN A 383 -7.11 33.59 -0.85
C ASN A 383 -6.98 32.20 -0.20
N ALA A 384 -8.08 31.65 0.33
CA ALA A 384 -8.09 30.29 0.88
C ALA A 384 -7.81 29.23 -0.21
N VAL A 385 -8.41 29.37 -1.39
CA VAL A 385 -8.14 28.49 -2.55
C VAL A 385 -6.68 28.57 -2.98
N SER A 386 -6.11 29.77 -3.09
CA SER A 386 -4.70 29.95 -3.44
C SER A 386 -3.73 29.39 -2.39
N SER A 387 -4.12 29.38 -1.11
CA SER A 387 -3.35 28.70 -0.05
C SER A 387 -3.46 27.17 -0.20
N ALA A 388 -4.68 26.66 -0.39
CA ALA A 388 -4.93 25.23 -0.55
C ALA A 388 -4.17 24.65 -1.77
N ASN A 389 -4.11 25.37 -2.89
CA ASN A 389 -3.33 24.94 -4.06
C ASN A 389 -1.83 24.87 -3.78
N ARG A 390 -1.29 25.77 -2.95
CA ARG A 390 0.12 25.70 -2.51
C ARG A 390 0.37 24.46 -1.65
N ASP A 391 -0.53 24.16 -0.72
CA ASP A 391 -0.44 22.98 0.14
C ASP A 391 -0.56 21.67 -0.66
N VAL A 392 -1.45 21.64 -1.65
CA VAL A 392 -1.59 20.53 -2.61
C VAL A 392 -0.28 20.33 -3.38
N ASN A 393 0.31 21.39 -3.93
CA ASN A 393 1.58 21.28 -4.64
C ASN A 393 2.73 20.74 -3.76
N GLY A 394 2.85 21.21 -2.52
CA GLY A 394 3.84 20.66 -1.58
C GLY A 394 3.60 19.19 -1.23
N SER A 395 2.32 18.80 -1.12
CA SER A 395 1.95 17.39 -0.91
C SER A 395 2.30 16.53 -2.13
N LEU A 396 2.04 17.02 -3.33
CA LEU A 396 2.38 16.35 -4.59
C LEU A 396 3.90 16.15 -4.75
N GLU A 397 4.72 17.15 -4.37
CA GLU A 397 6.17 17.03 -4.35
C GLU A 397 6.64 15.91 -3.41
N THR A 398 6.03 15.82 -2.22
CA THR A 398 6.31 14.77 -1.24
C THR A 398 5.92 13.37 -1.76
N VAL A 399 4.76 13.25 -2.42
CA VAL A 399 4.31 12.00 -3.05
C VAL A 399 5.27 11.59 -4.17
N ASN A 400 5.68 12.53 -5.04
CA ASN A 400 6.63 12.25 -6.10
C ASN A 400 7.98 11.75 -5.56
N GLY A 401 8.52 12.42 -4.54
CA GLY A 401 9.77 12.00 -3.88
C GLY A 401 9.65 10.63 -3.22
N THR A 402 8.49 10.32 -2.62
CA THR A 402 8.22 9.00 -2.06
C THR A 402 8.13 7.92 -3.13
N ALA A 403 7.48 8.21 -4.27
CA ALA A 403 7.39 7.31 -5.40
C ALA A 403 8.78 7.01 -5.98
N GLN A 404 9.61 8.04 -6.17
CA GLN A 404 11.01 7.87 -6.64
C GLN A 404 11.83 6.98 -5.70
N ARG A 405 11.78 7.24 -4.39
CA ARG A 405 12.50 6.43 -3.39
C ARG A 405 12.01 4.98 -3.39
N THR A 406 10.71 4.78 -3.53
CA THR A 406 10.09 3.46 -3.59
C THR A 406 10.53 2.70 -4.85
N SER A 407 10.61 3.37 -6.01
CA SER A 407 11.18 2.80 -7.24
C SER A 407 12.63 2.37 -7.06
N THR A 408 13.47 3.19 -6.39
CA THR A 408 14.86 2.81 -6.09
C THR A 408 14.94 1.56 -5.22
N VAL A 409 14.09 1.45 -4.20
CA VAL A 409 14.02 0.26 -3.33
C VAL A 409 13.58 -0.97 -4.13
N ALA A 410 12.56 -0.83 -4.98
CA ALA A 410 12.07 -1.91 -5.83
C ALA A 410 13.17 -2.44 -6.77
N GLN A 411 13.93 -1.53 -7.36
CA GLN A 411 15.06 -1.87 -8.23
C GLN A 411 16.13 -2.67 -7.46
N ASN A 412 16.50 -2.21 -6.25
CA ASN A 412 17.45 -2.92 -5.39
C ASN A 412 16.95 -4.33 -5.03
N VAL A 413 15.66 -4.47 -4.72
CA VAL A 413 15.04 -5.78 -4.42
C VAL A 413 15.06 -6.69 -5.64
N SER A 414 14.82 -6.16 -6.86
CA SER A 414 14.93 -6.93 -8.10
C SER A 414 16.37 -7.43 -8.33
N ASP A 415 17.37 -6.58 -8.10
CA ASP A 415 18.77 -6.95 -8.26
C ASP A 415 19.22 -8.00 -7.23
N VAL A 416 18.81 -7.86 -5.97
CA VAL A 416 19.07 -8.86 -4.93
C VAL A 416 18.40 -10.20 -5.26
N SER A 417 17.17 -10.15 -5.78
CA SER A 417 16.44 -11.34 -6.21
C SER A 417 17.15 -12.06 -7.36
N ARG A 418 17.65 -11.30 -8.35
CA ARG A 418 18.47 -11.84 -9.45
C ARG A 418 19.74 -12.53 -8.93
N MET A 419 20.44 -11.92 -7.97
CA MET A 419 21.62 -12.52 -7.34
C MET A 419 21.27 -13.79 -6.55
N LEU A 420 20.16 -13.81 -5.81
CA LEU A 420 19.70 -15.00 -5.08
C LEU A 420 19.40 -16.17 -6.02
N LYS A 421 18.77 -15.90 -7.16
CA LYS A 421 18.50 -16.90 -8.20
C LYS A 421 19.81 -17.49 -8.76
N GLN A 422 20.76 -16.64 -9.13
CA GLN A 422 22.08 -17.07 -9.62
C GLN A 422 22.85 -17.88 -8.57
N ASN A 423 22.84 -17.45 -7.31
CA ASN A 423 23.49 -18.17 -6.22
C ASN A 423 22.83 -19.53 -5.95
N SER A 424 21.50 -19.61 -6.09
CA SER A 424 20.74 -20.85 -5.96
C SER A 424 21.10 -21.85 -7.07
N GLU A 425 21.15 -21.39 -8.33
CA GLU A 425 21.59 -22.20 -9.47
C GLU A 425 23.02 -22.70 -9.30
N LYS A 426 23.92 -21.83 -8.85
CA LYS A 426 25.32 -22.19 -8.56
C LYS A 426 25.41 -23.22 -7.43
N LEU A 427 24.68 -23.02 -6.34
CA LEU A 427 24.67 -23.96 -5.20
C LEU A 427 24.16 -25.34 -5.62
N ARG A 428 23.12 -25.41 -6.45
CA ARG A 428 22.65 -26.69 -7.02
C ARG A 428 23.77 -27.39 -7.79
N SER A 429 24.42 -26.67 -8.70
CA SER A 429 25.52 -27.23 -9.50
C SER A 429 26.71 -27.69 -8.64
N ASP A 430 27.06 -26.92 -7.60
CA ASP A 430 28.15 -27.27 -6.68
C ASP A 430 27.82 -28.53 -5.86
N VAL A 431 26.55 -28.70 -5.46
CA VAL A 431 26.06 -29.87 -4.73
C VAL A 431 26.05 -31.11 -5.63
N ASP A 432 25.52 -31.01 -6.85
CA ASP A 432 25.49 -32.12 -7.81
C ASP A 432 26.92 -32.61 -8.12
N ALA A 433 27.87 -31.67 -8.31
CA ALA A 433 29.28 -31.98 -8.53
C ALA A 433 29.93 -32.63 -7.29
N PHE A 434 29.58 -32.17 -6.09
CA PHE A 434 30.09 -32.74 -4.84
C PHE A 434 29.59 -34.18 -4.63
N ILE A 435 28.29 -34.44 -4.82
CA ILE A 435 27.70 -35.79 -4.71
C ILE A 435 28.32 -36.74 -5.73
N THR A 436 28.50 -36.29 -6.97
CA THR A 436 29.16 -37.08 -8.02
C THR A 436 30.56 -37.48 -7.59
N LYS A 437 31.33 -36.57 -7.00
CA LYS A 437 32.70 -36.83 -6.53
C LYS A 437 32.75 -37.73 -5.29
N LEU A 438 31.72 -37.71 -4.45
CA LEU A 438 31.65 -38.49 -3.22
C LEU A 438 31.27 -39.96 -3.48
N THR A 439 30.52 -40.19 -4.56
CA THR A 439 29.95 -41.50 -4.92
C THR A 439 30.71 -42.21 -6.06
N SER A 440 31.55 -41.48 -6.80
CA SER A 440 32.54 -42.03 -7.76
C SER A 440 33.74 -42.66 -7.06
#